data_AF-A0A4U0HJJ8-F1
#
_entry.id   AF-A0A4U0HJJ8-F1
#
_cell.length_a   1.000
_cell.length_b   1.000
_cell.length_c   1.000
_cell.angle_alpha   90.00
_cell.angle_beta   90.00
_cell.angle_gamma   90.00
#
_symmetry.space_group_name_H-M   'P 1'
#
loop_
_entity.id
_entity.type
_entity.pdbx_description
1 polymer ?
#
loop_
_entity_poly.entity_id
_entity_poly.type
_entity_poly.pdbx_seq_one_letter_code
_entity_poly.pdbx_strand_id
1 'polypeptide(L)'
;MTMGLLALITGAIFFGSVAQRIAGIGFALLVAPILAILLGPHEGIMMINICAVVSCGLIVPRVWQQIDWKLLLWLSVPAVVGTVAGSWLAVQVQPAVLSTVVGAVVMAGLAVAVVLGRAQVTVSGQLPKALAGLGSGLTNALAGVGGPTVSAYAILSHWPPRPFAATLQPFFLQLCLITVGVKLAVDPGSVPHLAWWMWAVIALAIIVGIFAGERLGRRLRDEHARAAVVVLAFLGAAGALVKGLVDLQA
;
A
#
# COMPACT_ATOMS: atom_id res chain seq x y z
N MET A 1 11.13 -2.49 -22.04
CA MET A 1 11.59 -1.81 -20.80
C MET A 1 13.11 -1.72 -20.80
N THR A 2 13.70 -0.54 -20.56
CA THR A 2 15.16 -0.38 -20.46
C THR A 2 15.70 -0.96 -19.15
N MET A 3 16.96 -1.42 -19.13
CA MET A 3 17.59 -1.94 -17.91
C MET A 3 17.62 -0.90 -16.77
N GLY A 4 17.75 0.38 -17.12
CA GLY A 4 17.68 1.49 -16.16
C GLY A 4 16.32 1.60 -15.47
N LEU A 5 15.21 1.47 -16.22
CA LEU A 5 13.86 1.51 -15.65
C LEU A 5 13.61 0.31 -14.73
N LEU A 6 14.07 -0.89 -15.12
CA LEU A 6 14.00 -2.07 -14.26
C LEU A 6 14.73 -1.83 -12.93
N ALA A 7 15.96 -1.31 -12.98
CA ALA A 7 16.75 -1.04 -11.78
C ALA A 7 16.07 -0.05 -10.83
N LEU A 8 15.42 0.99 -11.37
CA LEU A 8 14.64 1.95 -10.58
C LEU A 8 13.42 1.29 -9.92
N ILE A 9 12.67 0.48 -10.67
CA ILE A 9 11.48 -0.23 -10.15
C ILE A 9 11.90 -1.21 -9.06
N THR A 10 12.89 -2.05 -9.33
CA THR A 10 13.39 -3.05 -8.36
C THR A 10 13.99 -2.37 -7.14
N GLY A 11 14.72 -1.26 -7.31
CA GLY A 11 15.24 -0.46 -6.21
C GLY A 11 14.12 0.13 -5.35
N ALA A 12 13.11 0.75 -5.96
CA ALA A 12 11.95 1.29 -5.24
C ALA A 12 11.22 0.20 -4.45
N ILE A 13 10.97 -0.96 -5.06
CA ILE A 13 10.34 -2.11 -4.40
C ILE A 13 11.21 -2.64 -3.26
N PHE A 14 12.52 -2.79 -3.46
CA PHE A 14 13.46 -3.23 -2.43
C PHE A 14 13.44 -2.30 -1.20
N PHE A 15 13.63 -0.99 -1.42
CA PHE A 15 13.60 -0.01 -0.33
C PHE A 15 12.20 0.09 0.30
N GLY A 16 11.14 -0.07 -0.49
CA GLY A 16 9.78 -0.21 -0.01
C GLY A 16 9.60 -1.38 0.93
N SER A 17 10.11 -2.56 0.59
CA SER A 17 10.03 -3.78 1.41
C SER A 17 10.85 -3.65 2.69
N VAL A 18 12.03 -3.01 2.63
CA VAL A 18 12.83 -2.65 3.81
C VAL A 18 12.03 -1.70 4.73
N ALA A 19 11.48 -0.63 4.16
CA ALA A 19 10.69 0.37 4.87
C ALA A 19 9.42 -0.24 5.50
N GLN A 20 8.75 -1.16 4.81
CA GLN A 20 7.60 -1.89 5.33
C GLN A 20 7.95 -2.67 6.60
N ARG A 21 9.10 -3.35 6.61
CA ARG A 21 9.49 -4.18 7.75
C ARG A 21 9.90 -3.34 8.96
N ILE A 22 10.52 -2.18 8.73
CA ILE A 22 10.95 -1.25 9.79
C ILE A 22 9.78 -0.41 10.32
N ALA A 23 9.02 0.22 9.43
CA ALA A 23 7.98 1.19 9.79
C ALA A 23 6.56 0.59 9.89
N GLY A 24 6.36 -0.69 9.52
CA GLY A 24 5.11 -1.43 9.65
C GLY A 24 3.99 -1.06 8.65
N ILE A 25 4.09 0.10 7.98
CA ILE A 25 2.99 0.69 7.17
C ILE A 25 3.48 1.11 5.75
N GLY A 26 4.79 1.05 5.50
CA GLY A 26 5.45 1.89 4.49
C GLY A 26 5.60 1.37 3.06
N PHE A 27 5.25 0.12 2.73
CA PHE A 27 5.47 -0.39 1.36
C PHE A 27 4.67 0.43 0.34
N ALA A 28 3.35 0.39 0.50
CA ALA A 28 2.43 1.02 -0.41
C ALA A 28 2.63 2.54 -0.46
N LEU A 29 2.75 3.17 0.72
CA LEU A 29 2.92 4.61 0.86
C LEU A 29 4.18 5.15 0.17
N LEU A 30 5.27 4.40 0.18
CA LEU A 30 6.52 4.80 -0.46
C LEU A 30 6.53 4.46 -1.95
N VAL A 31 6.09 3.26 -2.30
CA VAL A 31 6.29 2.69 -3.63
C VAL A 31 5.22 3.14 -4.62
N ALA A 32 3.97 3.37 -4.19
CA ALA A 32 2.85 3.73 -5.06
C ALA A 32 3.11 4.99 -5.90
N PRO A 33 3.49 6.15 -5.33
CA PRO A 33 3.72 7.33 -6.14
C PRO A 33 4.88 7.16 -7.11
N ILE A 34 5.95 6.47 -6.70
CA ILE A 34 7.12 6.22 -7.54
C ILE A 34 6.72 5.36 -8.75
N LEU A 35 6.02 4.25 -8.53
CA LEU A 35 5.58 3.38 -9.61
C LEU A 35 4.53 4.04 -10.51
N ALA A 36 3.63 4.85 -9.95
CA ALA A 36 2.67 5.61 -10.76
C ALA A 36 3.36 6.60 -11.71
N ILE A 37 4.47 7.20 -11.28
CA ILE A 37 5.28 8.08 -12.14
C ILE A 37 6.04 7.28 -13.20
N LEU A 38 6.67 6.15 -12.81
CA LEU A 38 7.57 5.36 -13.66
C LEU A 38 6.85 4.48 -14.69
N LEU A 39 5.75 3.84 -14.31
CA LEU A 39 4.98 2.90 -15.14
C LEU A 39 3.66 3.49 -15.65
N GLY A 40 3.24 4.62 -15.08
CA GLY A 40 1.87 5.09 -15.18
C GLY A 40 1.01 4.55 -14.03
N PRO A 41 -0.11 5.23 -13.71
CA PRO A 41 -0.91 4.94 -12.53
C PRO A 41 -1.55 3.55 -12.58
N HIS A 42 -2.12 3.15 -13.73
CA HIS A 42 -2.76 1.84 -13.88
C HIS A 42 -1.77 0.69 -13.65
N GLU A 43 -0.68 0.67 -14.42
CA GLU A 43 0.38 -0.33 -14.29
C GLU A 43 1.07 -0.27 -12.93
N GLY A 44 1.32 0.93 -12.40
CA GLY A 44 1.97 1.12 -11.09
C GLY A 44 1.12 0.60 -9.93
N ILE A 45 -0.19 0.85 -9.95
CA ILE A 45 -1.13 0.31 -8.96
C ILE A 45 -1.27 -1.21 -9.15
N MET A 46 -1.23 -1.72 -10.37
CA MET A 46 -1.26 -3.16 -10.60
C MET A 46 0.00 -3.84 -10.03
N MET A 47 1.17 -3.28 -10.35
CA MET A 47 2.47 -3.74 -9.86
C MET A 47 2.53 -3.78 -8.34
N ILE A 48 2.10 -2.71 -7.67
CA ILE A 48 2.19 -2.63 -6.22
C ILE A 48 1.29 -3.65 -5.53
N ASN A 49 0.09 -3.91 -6.06
CA ASN A 49 -0.80 -4.94 -5.54
C ASN A 49 -0.20 -6.33 -5.74
N ILE A 50 0.38 -6.64 -6.91
CA ILE A 50 1.07 -7.92 -7.14
C ILE A 50 2.25 -8.10 -6.16
N CYS A 51 3.07 -7.06 -5.99
CA CYS A 51 4.19 -7.09 -5.04
C CYS A 51 3.71 -7.27 -3.59
N ALA A 52 2.60 -6.62 -3.22
CA ALA A 52 2.00 -6.73 -1.91
C ALA A 52 1.41 -8.13 -1.66
N VAL A 53 0.84 -8.81 -2.67
CA VAL A 53 0.42 -10.22 -2.56
C VAL A 53 1.62 -11.09 -2.17
N VAL A 54 2.75 -10.95 -2.87
CA VAL A 54 3.97 -11.72 -2.56
C VAL A 54 4.46 -11.38 -1.16
N SER A 55 4.60 -10.08 -0.84
CA SER A 55 5.10 -9.63 0.46
C SER A 55 4.23 -10.10 1.62
N CYS A 56 2.92 -9.86 1.57
CA CYS A 56 2.00 -10.26 2.64
C CYS A 56 1.90 -11.78 2.73
N GLY A 57 1.87 -12.49 1.59
CA GLY A 57 1.89 -13.96 1.56
C GLY A 57 3.11 -14.57 2.26
N LEU A 58 4.28 -13.93 2.15
CA LEU A 58 5.50 -14.36 2.86
C LEU A 58 5.45 -14.08 4.38
N ILE A 59 4.72 -13.04 4.81
CA ILE A 59 4.66 -12.61 6.21
C ILE A 59 3.54 -13.34 6.98
N VAL A 60 2.38 -13.57 6.37
CA VAL A 60 1.19 -14.18 7.01
C VAL A 60 1.53 -15.45 7.79
N PRO A 61 2.24 -16.45 7.25
CA PRO A 61 2.58 -17.67 7.99
C PRO A 61 3.44 -17.40 9.24
N ARG A 62 4.28 -16.36 9.21
CA ARG A 62 5.19 -16.01 10.31
C ARG A 62 4.46 -15.34 11.47
N VAL A 63 3.33 -14.68 11.21
CA VAL A 63 2.55 -13.93 12.20
C VAL A 63 1.22 -14.60 12.53
N TRP A 64 0.98 -15.82 12.04
CA TRP A 64 -0.32 -16.50 12.09
C TRP A 64 -0.99 -16.51 13.47
N GLN A 65 -0.20 -16.81 14.51
CA GLN A 65 -0.67 -16.88 15.89
C GLN A 65 -1.01 -15.51 16.51
N GLN A 66 -0.56 -14.41 15.90
CA GLN A 66 -0.79 -13.04 16.37
C GLN A 66 -1.98 -12.36 15.67
N ILE A 67 -2.61 -13.05 14.70
CA ILE A 67 -3.74 -12.53 13.94
C ILE A 67 -5.00 -12.53 14.80
N ASP A 68 -5.63 -11.37 14.92
CA ASP A 68 -6.99 -11.26 15.46
C ASP A 68 -8.01 -11.48 14.34
N TRP A 69 -8.52 -12.71 14.25
CA TRP A 69 -9.49 -13.12 13.23
C TRP A 69 -10.82 -12.38 13.33
N LYS A 70 -11.22 -11.94 14.53
CA LYS A 70 -12.47 -11.20 14.72
C LYS A 70 -12.33 -9.79 14.16
N LEU A 71 -11.22 -9.11 14.46
CA LEU A 71 -10.93 -7.81 13.86
C LEU A 71 -10.80 -7.93 12.34
N LEU A 72 -10.08 -8.95 11.86
CA LEU A 72 -9.92 -9.21 10.43
C LEU A 72 -11.29 -9.27 9.74
N LEU A 73 -12.22 -10.09 10.23
CA LEU A 73 -13.54 -10.25 9.62
C LEU A 73 -14.31 -8.91 9.52
N TRP A 74 -14.30 -8.11 10.60
CA TRP A 74 -14.98 -6.82 10.64
C TRP A 74 -14.38 -5.77 9.70
N LEU A 75 -13.07 -5.83 9.46
CA LEU A 75 -12.40 -4.98 8.47
C LEU A 75 -12.62 -5.52 7.05
N SER A 76 -12.52 -6.83 6.86
CA SER A 76 -12.50 -7.51 5.57
C SER A 76 -13.81 -7.35 4.81
N VAL A 77 -14.96 -7.64 5.43
CA VAL A 77 -16.26 -7.61 4.72
C VAL A 77 -16.52 -6.27 4.00
N PRO A 78 -16.45 -5.11 4.68
CA PRO A 78 -16.63 -3.83 4.02
C PRO A 78 -15.45 -3.47 3.09
N ALA A 79 -14.23 -3.93 3.40
CA ALA A 79 -13.08 -3.71 2.54
C ALA A 79 -13.19 -4.45 1.20
N VAL A 80 -13.77 -5.65 1.17
CA VAL A 80 -14.06 -6.38 -0.08
C VAL A 80 -14.98 -5.56 -0.97
N VAL A 81 -16.07 -5.01 -0.42
CA VAL A 81 -17.01 -4.16 -1.15
C VAL A 81 -16.29 -2.93 -1.72
N GLY A 82 -15.53 -2.22 -0.88
CA GLY A 82 -14.75 -1.06 -1.32
C GLY A 82 -13.70 -1.40 -2.38
N THR A 83 -13.08 -2.57 -2.29
CA THR A 83 -12.05 -3.03 -3.23
C THR A 83 -12.63 -3.39 -4.58
N VAL A 84 -13.75 -4.12 -4.61
CA VAL A 84 -14.41 -4.50 -5.87
C VAL A 84 -14.90 -3.25 -6.59
N ALA A 85 -15.63 -2.37 -5.88
CA ALA A 85 -16.13 -1.12 -6.44
C ALA A 85 -14.98 -0.21 -6.91
N GLY A 86 -13.94 -0.06 -6.07
CA GLY A 86 -12.77 0.76 -6.40
C GLY A 86 -11.97 0.20 -7.57
N SER A 87 -11.85 -1.12 -7.70
CA SER A 87 -11.08 -1.75 -8.79
C SER A 87 -11.82 -1.63 -10.11
N TRP A 88 -13.13 -1.84 -10.09
CA TRP A 88 -13.99 -1.64 -11.25
C TRP A 88 -14.00 -0.18 -11.73
N LEU A 89 -14.07 0.76 -10.79
CA LEU A 89 -13.96 2.19 -11.09
C LEU A 89 -12.56 2.54 -11.61
N ALA A 90 -11.50 2.01 -10.99
CA ALA A 90 -10.12 2.33 -11.34
C ALA A 90 -9.84 2.11 -12.84
N VAL A 91 -10.31 0.99 -13.41
CA VAL A 91 -10.08 0.65 -14.82
C VAL A 91 -10.75 1.62 -15.78
N GLN A 92 -11.86 2.25 -15.39
CA GLN A 92 -12.61 3.19 -16.23
C GLN A 92 -12.10 4.63 -16.14
N VAL A 93 -11.28 4.94 -15.14
CA VAL A 93 -10.84 6.30 -14.85
C VAL A 93 -9.58 6.62 -15.64
N GLN A 94 -9.53 7.84 -16.19
CA GLN A 94 -8.38 8.32 -16.94
C GLN A 94 -7.10 8.39 -16.07
N PRO A 95 -5.91 8.14 -16.63
CA PRO A 95 -4.65 8.13 -15.89
C PRO A 95 -4.39 9.39 -15.06
N ALA A 96 -4.73 10.57 -15.58
CA ALA A 96 -4.52 11.84 -14.88
C ALA A 96 -5.31 11.93 -13.56
N VAL A 97 -6.56 11.45 -13.55
CA VAL A 97 -7.39 11.38 -12.33
C VAL A 97 -6.82 10.37 -11.35
N LEU A 98 -6.42 9.17 -11.81
CA LEU A 98 -5.81 8.19 -10.91
C LEU A 98 -4.51 8.69 -10.28
N SER A 99 -3.65 9.38 -11.03
CA SER A 99 -2.42 9.97 -10.50
C SER A 99 -2.73 11.02 -9.42
N THR A 100 -3.75 11.84 -9.66
CA THR A 100 -4.26 12.81 -8.68
C THR A 100 -4.81 12.12 -7.43
N VAL A 101 -5.58 11.04 -7.58
CA VAL A 101 -6.11 10.25 -6.47
C VAL A 101 -4.99 9.58 -5.66
N VAL A 102 -3.98 9.01 -6.32
CA VAL A 102 -2.80 8.44 -5.66
C VAL A 102 -2.12 9.49 -4.78
N GLY A 103 -1.80 10.64 -5.36
CA GLY A 103 -1.18 11.75 -4.64
C GLY A 103 -2.02 12.23 -3.46
N ALA A 104 -3.31 12.47 -3.69
CA ALA A 104 -4.24 12.94 -2.66
C ALA A 104 -4.40 11.93 -1.50
N VAL A 105 -4.55 10.65 -1.80
CA VAL A 105 -4.70 9.58 -0.79
C VAL A 105 -3.43 9.45 0.06
N VAL A 106 -2.25 9.46 -0.57
CA VAL A 106 -0.98 9.38 0.17
C VAL A 106 -0.78 10.63 1.03
N MET A 107 -1.01 11.83 0.48
CA MET A 107 -0.88 13.09 1.22
C MET A 107 -1.84 13.15 2.41
N ALA A 108 -3.11 12.80 2.20
CA ALA A 108 -4.11 12.73 3.26
C ALA A 108 -3.70 11.69 4.32
N GLY A 109 -3.22 10.52 3.89
CA GLY A 109 -2.76 9.48 4.80
C GLY A 109 -1.58 9.90 5.66
N LEU A 110 -0.59 10.59 5.09
CA LEU A 110 0.55 11.15 5.81
C LEU A 110 0.11 12.27 6.78
N ALA A 111 -0.77 13.18 6.33
CA ALA A 111 -1.31 14.25 7.18
C ALA A 111 -2.09 13.66 8.38
N VAL A 112 -2.95 12.69 8.13
CA VAL A 112 -3.71 11.97 9.16
C VAL A 112 -2.77 11.27 10.14
N ALA A 113 -1.69 10.62 9.67
CA ALA A 113 -0.71 9.99 10.54
C ALA A 113 0.01 11.01 11.47
N VAL A 114 0.28 12.22 10.98
CA VAL A 114 0.91 13.31 11.77
C VAL A 114 -0.08 13.90 12.78
N VAL A 115 -1.33 14.14 12.37
CA VAL A 115 -2.35 14.79 13.21
C VAL A 115 -2.89 13.84 14.28
N LEU A 116 -3.26 12.62 13.91
CA LEU A 116 -3.86 11.65 14.83
C LEU A 116 -2.89 11.14 15.88
N GLY A 117 -1.57 11.24 15.67
CA GLY A 117 -0.57 10.93 16.70
C GLY A 117 -0.71 11.75 17.98
N ARG A 118 -1.50 12.84 17.96
CA ARG A 118 -1.79 13.70 19.12
C ARG A 118 -3.25 13.65 19.59
N ALA A 119 -4.10 12.86 18.93
CA ALA A 119 -5.52 12.80 19.26
C ALA A 119 -5.76 11.92 20.51
N GLN A 120 -6.55 12.43 21.45
CA GLN A 120 -6.99 11.71 22.67
C GLN A 120 -8.38 11.06 22.48
N VAL A 121 -8.87 10.97 21.25
CA VAL A 121 -10.22 10.48 20.97
C VAL A 121 -10.20 8.97 20.83
N THR A 122 -10.95 8.28 21.69
CA THR A 122 -11.14 6.84 21.62
C THR A 122 -12.37 6.50 20.81
N VAL A 123 -12.18 5.81 19.69
CA VAL A 123 -13.27 5.36 18.83
C VAL A 123 -13.51 3.87 19.06
N SER A 124 -14.73 3.51 19.46
CA SER A 124 -15.14 2.13 19.71
C SER A 124 -16.40 1.76 18.92
N GLY A 125 -16.52 0.50 18.51
CA GLY A 125 -17.71 -0.03 17.84
C GLY A 125 -17.44 -0.70 16.49
N GLN A 126 -18.50 -1.15 15.83
CA GLN A 126 -18.43 -1.84 14.53
C GLN A 126 -18.38 -0.85 13.35
N LEU A 127 -19.08 0.29 13.44
CA LEU A 127 -19.13 1.30 12.38
C LEU A 127 -17.73 1.85 12.02
N PRO A 128 -16.86 2.25 12.97
CA PRO A 128 -15.53 2.74 12.65
C PRO A 128 -14.63 1.68 11.99
N LYS A 129 -14.76 0.41 12.39
CA LYS A 129 -14.08 -0.72 11.72
C LYS A 129 -14.55 -0.84 10.28
N ALA A 130 -15.86 -0.76 10.07
CA ALA A 130 -16.43 -0.90 8.74
C ALA A 130 -16.02 0.24 7.81
N LEU A 131 -16.03 1.48 8.29
CA LEU A 131 -15.54 2.65 7.54
C LEU A 131 -14.05 2.56 7.23
N ALA A 132 -13.24 2.11 8.18
CA ALA A 132 -11.80 1.90 7.97
C ALA A 132 -11.54 0.81 6.92
N GLY A 133 -12.26 -0.32 7.01
CA GLY A 133 -12.21 -1.39 6.03
C GLY A 133 -12.61 -0.92 4.64
N LEU A 134 -13.81 -0.33 4.49
CA LEU A 134 -14.31 0.19 3.22
C LEU A 134 -13.35 1.22 2.61
N GLY A 135 -12.91 2.19 3.42
CA GLY A 135 -11.96 3.20 3.00
C GLY A 135 -10.62 2.61 2.56
N SER A 136 -10.10 1.62 3.30
CA SER A 136 -8.88 0.89 2.91
C SER A 136 -9.05 0.12 1.62
N GLY A 137 -10.18 -0.55 1.42
CA GLY A 137 -10.42 -1.29 0.17
C GLY A 137 -10.46 -0.36 -1.04
N LEU A 138 -11.21 0.73 -0.91
CA LEU A 138 -11.36 1.73 -1.98
C LEU A 138 -10.02 2.40 -2.32
N THR A 139 -9.30 2.87 -1.31
CA THR A 139 -7.99 3.53 -1.49
C THR A 139 -6.90 2.55 -1.94
N ASN A 140 -6.94 1.29 -1.51
CA ASN A 140 -6.05 0.26 -2.03
C ASN A 140 -6.28 0.00 -3.53
N ALA A 141 -7.53 -0.08 -3.97
CA ALA A 141 -7.85 -0.33 -5.36
C ALA A 141 -7.50 0.85 -6.30
N LEU A 142 -7.78 2.07 -5.84
CA LEU A 142 -7.58 3.31 -6.61
C LEU A 142 -6.16 3.86 -6.54
N ALA A 143 -5.45 3.68 -5.44
CA ALA A 143 -4.13 4.27 -5.22
C ALA A 143 -3.03 3.23 -4.95
N GLY A 144 -3.39 1.96 -4.74
CA GLY A 144 -2.45 0.96 -4.23
C GLY A 144 -2.11 1.13 -2.76
N VAL A 145 -2.84 2.00 -2.03
CA VAL A 145 -2.52 2.44 -0.67
C VAL A 145 -3.75 2.36 0.24
N GLY A 146 -3.94 1.22 0.92
CA GLY A 146 -4.97 1.04 1.95
C GLY A 146 -4.51 1.30 3.40
N GLY A 147 -3.19 1.34 3.63
CA GLY A 147 -2.56 1.51 4.95
C GLY A 147 -3.11 2.63 5.83
N PRO A 148 -3.27 3.86 5.31
CA PRO A 148 -3.60 5.01 6.16
C PRO A 148 -4.96 4.95 6.84
N THR A 149 -6.00 4.45 6.17
CA THR A 149 -7.36 4.42 6.70
C THR A 149 -7.47 3.45 7.89
N VAL A 150 -6.86 2.27 7.77
CA VAL A 150 -6.80 1.30 8.88
C VAL A 150 -5.83 1.74 9.98
N SER A 151 -4.73 2.42 9.63
CA SER A 151 -3.79 2.96 10.64
C SER A 151 -4.41 4.09 11.46
N ALA A 152 -5.22 4.95 10.84
CA ALA A 152 -6.01 5.97 11.53
C ALA A 152 -6.97 5.33 12.54
N TYR A 153 -7.67 4.27 12.11
CA TYR A 153 -8.51 3.49 13.02
C TYR A 153 -7.71 2.88 14.17
N ALA A 154 -6.52 2.31 13.92
CA ALA A 154 -5.68 1.72 14.97
C ALA A 154 -5.28 2.70 16.06
N ILE A 155 -4.87 3.92 15.65
CA ILE A 155 -4.50 5.00 16.55
C ILE A 155 -5.72 5.41 17.39
N LEU A 156 -6.85 5.68 16.75
CA LEU A 156 -8.08 6.11 17.43
C LEU A 156 -8.70 5.04 18.33
N SER A 157 -8.51 3.76 18.02
CA SER A 157 -9.05 2.65 18.80
C SER A 157 -8.05 2.08 19.83
N HIS A 158 -6.86 2.68 19.95
CA HIS A 158 -5.78 2.28 20.86
C HIS A 158 -5.42 0.79 20.75
N TRP A 159 -5.46 0.25 19.54
CA TRP A 159 -5.17 -1.17 19.34
C TRP A 159 -3.68 -1.48 19.57
N PRO A 160 -3.36 -2.63 20.19
CA PRO A 160 -1.97 -3.05 20.36
C PRO A 160 -1.24 -3.14 19.00
N PRO A 161 -0.12 -2.41 18.81
CA PRO A 161 0.51 -2.29 17.49
C PRO A 161 0.93 -3.62 16.85
N ARG A 162 1.36 -4.59 17.66
CA ARG A 162 1.86 -5.90 17.18
C ARG A 162 0.73 -6.78 16.62
N PRO A 163 -0.32 -7.17 17.40
CA PRO A 163 -1.48 -7.87 16.86
C PRO A 163 -2.16 -7.15 15.70
N PHE A 164 -2.22 -5.82 15.75
CA PHE A 164 -2.81 -5.03 14.66
C PHE A 164 -2.01 -5.18 13.36
N ALA A 165 -0.69 -4.97 13.41
CA ALA A 165 0.19 -5.14 12.25
C ALA A 165 0.19 -6.58 11.70
N ALA A 166 0.06 -7.59 12.58
CA ALA A 166 -0.10 -8.99 12.18
C ALA A 166 -1.44 -9.23 11.46
N THR A 167 -2.53 -8.68 11.98
CA THR A 167 -3.89 -8.79 11.42
C THR A 167 -4.00 -8.08 10.06
N LEU A 168 -3.22 -7.01 9.85
CA LEU A 168 -3.19 -6.31 8.57
C LEU A 168 -2.52 -7.11 7.43
N GLN A 169 -1.70 -8.13 7.73
CA GLN A 169 -1.06 -8.94 6.69
C GLN A 169 -2.07 -9.76 5.86
N PRO A 170 -2.92 -10.62 6.46
CA PRO A 170 -3.95 -11.31 5.68
C PRO A 170 -5.00 -10.35 5.12
N PHE A 171 -5.26 -9.24 5.80
CA PHE A 171 -6.15 -8.18 5.31
C PHE A 171 -5.63 -7.59 3.99
N PHE A 172 -4.37 -7.12 3.92
CA PHE A 172 -3.84 -6.58 2.67
C PHE A 172 -3.64 -7.65 1.60
N LEU A 173 -3.26 -8.87 1.99
CA LEU A 173 -3.18 -10.00 1.06
C LEU A 173 -4.50 -10.20 0.32
N GLN A 174 -5.63 -10.23 1.03
CA GLN A 174 -6.94 -10.41 0.42
C GLN A 174 -7.30 -9.22 -0.50
N LEU A 175 -7.01 -7.98 -0.09
CA LEU A 175 -7.38 -6.79 -0.86
C LEU A 175 -6.58 -6.73 -2.15
N CYS A 176 -5.29 -7.05 -2.08
CA CYS A 176 -4.43 -7.06 -3.25
C CYS A 176 -4.81 -8.18 -4.22
N LEU A 177 -5.15 -9.37 -3.71
CA LEU A 177 -5.67 -10.47 -4.54
C LEU A 177 -6.98 -10.10 -5.24
N ILE A 178 -7.93 -9.49 -4.53
CA ILE A 178 -9.20 -9.03 -5.11
C ILE A 178 -8.96 -7.90 -6.11
N THR A 179 -8.10 -6.94 -5.79
CA THR A 179 -7.76 -5.82 -6.69
C THR A 179 -7.18 -6.35 -7.99
N VAL A 180 -6.18 -7.23 -7.92
CA VAL A 180 -5.57 -7.88 -9.09
C VAL A 180 -6.62 -8.68 -9.85
N GLY A 181 -7.40 -9.52 -9.17
CA GLY A 181 -8.41 -10.37 -9.81
C GLY A 181 -9.48 -9.57 -10.55
N VAL A 182 -10.02 -8.52 -9.94
CA VAL A 182 -11.03 -7.66 -10.57
C VAL A 182 -10.43 -6.89 -11.74
N LYS A 183 -9.23 -6.30 -11.59
CA LYS A 183 -8.57 -5.58 -12.69
C LYS A 183 -8.27 -6.49 -13.88
N LEU A 184 -7.77 -7.70 -13.65
CA LEU A 184 -7.56 -8.70 -14.70
C LEU A 184 -8.86 -9.12 -15.39
N ALA A 185 -9.95 -9.23 -14.65
CA ALA A 185 -11.25 -9.62 -15.20
C ALA A 185 -11.87 -8.51 -16.07
N VAL A 186 -11.62 -7.23 -15.74
CA VAL A 186 -12.18 -6.08 -16.47
C VAL A 186 -11.26 -5.64 -17.61
N ASP A 187 -9.95 -5.58 -17.38
CA ASP A 187 -8.94 -5.22 -18.36
C ASP A 187 -7.68 -6.11 -18.20
N PRO A 188 -7.61 -7.25 -18.92
CA PRO A 188 -6.45 -8.14 -18.89
C PRO A 188 -5.14 -7.47 -19.33
N GLY A 189 -5.20 -6.35 -20.07
CA GLY A 189 -4.04 -5.60 -20.52
C GLY A 189 -3.38 -4.73 -19.44
N SER A 190 -4.00 -4.61 -18.26
CA SER A 190 -3.51 -3.78 -17.16
C SER A 190 -2.26 -4.33 -16.45
N VAL A 191 -1.80 -5.53 -16.79
CA VAL A 191 -0.55 -6.11 -16.26
C VAL A 191 0.66 -5.51 -16.97
N PRO A 192 1.65 -4.99 -16.22
CA PRO A 192 2.90 -4.50 -16.81
C PRO A 192 3.55 -5.57 -17.70
N HIS A 193 3.84 -5.23 -18.95
CA HIS A 193 4.48 -6.12 -19.91
C HIS A 193 5.96 -6.35 -19.55
N LEU A 194 6.20 -7.33 -18.68
CA LEU A 194 7.51 -7.72 -18.18
C LEU A 194 7.88 -9.13 -18.62
N ALA A 195 9.16 -9.34 -18.92
CA ALA A 195 9.69 -10.68 -19.12
C ALA A 195 9.62 -11.49 -17.82
N TRP A 196 9.42 -12.80 -17.91
CA TRP A 196 9.26 -13.69 -16.75
C TRP A 196 10.41 -13.57 -15.72
N TRP A 197 11.64 -13.38 -16.20
CA TRP A 197 12.81 -13.24 -15.34
C TRP A 197 12.82 -11.93 -14.55
N MET A 198 12.20 -10.86 -15.07
CA MET A 198 12.09 -9.58 -14.37
C MET A 198 11.17 -9.71 -13.14
N TRP A 199 10.10 -10.51 -13.26
CA TRP A 199 9.26 -10.85 -12.11
C TRP A 199 10.03 -11.63 -11.05
N ALA A 200 10.92 -12.56 -11.45
CA ALA A 200 11.78 -13.28 -10.51
C ALA A 200 12.75 -12.33 -9.78
N VAL A 201 13.33 -11.36 -10.49
CA VAL A 201 14.19 -10.31 -9.90
C VAL A 201 13.41 -9.45 -8.90
N ILE A 202 12.19 -9.04 -9.23
CA ILE A 202 11.32 -8.27 -8.33
C ILE A 202 10.96 -9.08 -7.09
N ALA A 203 10.57 -10.35 -7.27
CA ALA A 203 10.26 -11.25 -6.16
C ALA A 203 11.47 -11.44 -5.24
N LEU A 204 12.67 -11.63 -5.81
CA LEU A 204 13.91 -11.71 -5.05
C LEU A 204 14.19 -10.41 -4.29
N ALA A 205 13.98 -9.25 -4.91
CA ALA A 205 14.16 -7.96 -4.26
C ALA A 205 13.21 -7.77 -3.07
N ILE A 206 11.95 -8.21 -3.18
CA ILE A 206 10.99 -8.21 -2.06
C ILE A 206 11.50 -9.10 -0.93
N ILE A 207 11.90 -10.34 -1.24
CA ILE A 207 12.41 -11.30 -0.24
C ILE A 207 13.63 -10.71 0.48
N VAL A 208 14.65 -10.30 -0.27
CA VAL A 208 15.89 -9.74 0.29
C VAL A 208 15.59 -8.47 1.07
N GLY A 209 14.70 -7.60 0.57
CA GLY A 209 14.28 -6.38 1.25
C GLY A 209 13.60 -6.63 2.59
N ILE A 210 12.71 -7.63 2.68
CA ILE A 210 12.05 -8.02 3.94
C ILE A 210 13.10 -8.52 4.95
N PHE A 211 14.01 -9.41 4.54
CA PHE A 211 15.07 -9.92 5.43
C PHE A 211 16.06 -8.83 5.86
N ALA A 212 16.44 -7.95 4.93
CA ALA A 212 17.30 -6.81 5.22
C ALA A 212 16.63 -5.85 6.22
N GLY A 213 15.36 -5.50 6.00
CA GLY A 213 14.59 -4.66 6.92
C GLY A 213 14.42 -5.30 8.30
N GLU A 214 14.25 -6.62 8.39
CA GLU A 214 14.17 -7.33 9.67
C GLU A 214 15.48 -7.28 10.44
N ARG A 215 16.62 -7.46 9.74
CA ARG A 215 17.95 -7.39 10.37
C ARG A 215 18.33 -5.96 10.76
N LEU A 216 17.96 -4.99 9.94
CA LEU A 216 18.27 -3.58 10.12
C LEU A 216 17.39 -2.93 11.21
N GLY A 217 16.11 -3.29 11.27
CA GLY A 217 15.18 -2.85 12.32
C GLY A 217 15.58 -3.31 13.73
N ARG A 218 16.43 -4.34 13.85
CA ARG A 218 17.02 -4.73 15.15
C ARG A 218 18.15 -3.79 15.61
N ARG A 219 18.69 -2.94 14.73
CA ARG A 219 19.88 -2.10 14.97
C ARG A 219 19.64 -0.61 14.84
N LEU A 220 18.63 -0.19 14.08
CA LEU A 220 18.33 1.23 13.89
C LEU A 220 17.42 1.76 15.00
N ARG A 221 17.63 3.03 15.37
CA ARG A 221 16.62 3.80 16.09
C ARG A 221 15.49 4.10 15.11
N ASP A 222 14.30 3.58 15.39
CA ASP A 222 13.12 3.62 14.50
C ASP A 222 12.78 5.02 13.96
N GLU A 223 13.17 6.08 14.66
CA GLU A 223 12.83 7.48 14.36
C GLU A 223 13.41 7.98 13.02
N HIS A 224 14.71 7.80 12.76
CA HIS A 224 15.36 8.37 11.56
C HIS A 224 14.94 7.64 10.28
N ALA A 225 14.85 6.31 10.35
CA ALA A 225 14.40 5.50 9.21
C ALA A 225 12.94 5.83 8.87
N ARG A 226 12.09 5.98 9.89
CA ARG A 226 10.70 6.39 9.70
C ARG A 226 10.60 7.80 9.11
N ALA A 227 11.40 8.75 9.59
CA ALA A 227 11.42 10.10 9.04
C ALA A 227 11.82 10.11 7.56
N ALA A 228 12.88 9.39 7.17
CA ALA A 228 13.30 9.30 5.77
C ALA A 228 12.21 8.71 4.86
N VAL A 229 11.55 7.63 5.31
CA VAL A 229 10.43 7.02 4.56
C VAL A 229 9.27 7.98 4.40
N VAL A 230 8.91 8.72 5.45
CA VAL A 230 7.84 9.72 5.41
C VAL A 230 8.17 10.83 4.43
N VAL A 231 9.40 11.37 4.46
CA VAL A 231 9.83 12.42 3.53
C VAL A 231 9.79 11.94 2.09
N LEU A 232 10.34 10.76 1.79
CA LEU A 232 10.33 10.20 0.45
C LEU A 232 8.91 9.92 -0.07
N ALA A 233 8.03 9.39 0.79
CA ALA A 233 6.63 9.19 0.46
C ALA A 233 5.93 10.53 0.15
N PHE A 234 6.22 11.57 0.93
CA PHE A 234 5.65 12.91 0.71
C PHE A 234 6.12 13.53 -0.61
N LEU A 235 7.42 13.44 -0.91
CA LEU A 235 7.98 13.92 -2.18
C LEU A 235 7.40 13.17 -3.38
N GLY A 236 7.29 11.84 -3.28
CA GLY A 236 6.66 11.02 -4.31
C GLY A 236 5.20 11.40 -4.52
N ALA A 237 4.43 11.51 -3.43
CA ALA A 237 3.02 11.85 -3.49
C ALA A 237 2.77 13.24 -4.07
N ALA A 238 3.59 14.23 -3.70
CA ALA A 238 3.54 15.57 -4.29
C ALA A 238 3.84 15.51 -5.80
N GLY A 239 4.85 14.73 -6.22
CA GLY A 239 5.17 14.54 -7.63
C GLY A 239 4.02 13.89 -8.42
N ALA A 240 3.41 12.84 -7.87
CA ALA A 240 2.27 12.17 -8.50
C ALA A 240 1.03 13.09 -8.59
N LEU A 241 0.79 13.89 -7.55
CA LEU A 241 -0.31 14.86 -7.51
C LEU A 241 -0.11 15.97 -8.54
N VAL A 242 1.07 16.58 -8.59
CA VAL A 242 1.40 17.63 -9.55
C VAL A 242 1.29 17.10 -10.98
N LYS A 243 1.87 15.93 -11.25
CA LYS A 243 1.75 15.27 -12.56
C LYS A 243 0.29 15.07 -12.95
N GLY A 244 -0.52 14.51 -12.05
CA GLY A 244 -1.94 14.29 -12.29
C GLY A 244 -2.71 15.59 -12.58
N LEU A 245 -2.45 16.66 -11.83
CA LEU A 245 -3.10 17.96 -12.04
C LEU A 245 -2.69 18.63 -13.35
N VAL A 246 -1.41 18.53 -13.72
CA VAL A 246 -0.92 19.06 -15.00
C VAL A 246 -1.53 18.28 -16.17
N ASP A 247 -1.56 16.94 -16.07
CA ASP A 247 -2.15 16.08 -17.11
C ASP A 247 -3.69 16.25 -17.22
N LEU A 248 -4.36 16.80 -16.20
CA LEU A 248 -5.79 17.15 -16.25
C LEU A 248 -6.08 18.47 -16.95
N GLN A 249 -5.07 19.35 -17.06
CA GLN A 249 -5.18 20.67 -17.67
C GLN A 249 -4.75 20.69 -19.15
N ALA A 250 -4.09 19.63 -19.61
CA ALA A 250 -3.65 19.43 -20.99
C ALA A 250 -4.72 18.74 -21.84
#